data_AF-A0A6B1H195-F1
#
_entry.id   AF-A0A6B1H195-F1
#
_cell.length_a   1.000
_cell.length_b   1.000
_cell.length_c   1.000
_cell.angle_alpha   90.00
_cell.angle_beta   90.00
_cell.angle_gamma   90.00
#
_symmetry.space_group_name_H-M   'P 1'
#
loop_
_entity.id
_entity.type
_entity.pdbx_description
1 polymer ?
#
loop_
_entity_poly.entity_id
_entity_poly.type
_entity_poly.pdbx_seq_one_letter_code
_entity_poly.pdbx_strand_id
1 'polypeptide(L)'
;MSVLTMNTEEMDHLQQQFTAFAGQVEDLRTRLTATLEGTTWTGSRSERFRGAWHEQWSPSLGQLQEALVELSTAVSLERQNTITALDSI
;
A
#
# COMPACT_ATOMS: atom_id res chain seq x y z
N MET A 1 -10.52 -13.78 -30.79
CA MET A 1 -9.82 -13.87 -29.50
C MET A 1 -10.07 -12.58 -28.76
N SER A 2 -10.88 -12.59 -27.70
CA SER A 2 -10.94 -11.42 -26.81
C SER A 2 -9.64 -11.37 -26.05
N VAL A 3 -8.72 -10.52 -26.49
CA VAL A 3 -7.69 -10.02 -25.60
C VAL A 3 -8.46 -9.37 -24.45
N LEU A 4 -8.37 -9.96 -23.26
CA LEU A 4 -8.78 -9.36 -22.00
C LEU A 4 -7.81 -8.20 -21.70
N THR A 5 -7.78 -7.21 -22.58
CA THR A 5 -7.17 -5.92 -22.29
C THR A 5 -8.13 -5.24 -21.34
N MET A 6 -7.82 -5.27 -20.05
CA MET A 6 -8.24 -4.19 -19.17
C MET A 6 -7.96 -2.88 -19.92
N ASN A 7 -8.98 -2.03 -20.05
CA ASN A 7 -8.83 -0.76 -20.76
C ASN A 7 -7.73 0.06 -20.05
N THR A 8 -6.90 0.80 -20.78
CA THR A 8 -5.82 1.61 -20.19
C THR A 8 -6.34 2.59 -19.14
N GLU A 9 -7.58 3.04 -19.28
CA GLU A 9 -8.31 3.83 -18.27
C GLU A 9 -8.57 3.05 -16.97
N GLU A 10 -8.92 1.76 -17.06
CA GLU A 10 -9.11 0.89 -15.90
C GLU A 10 -7.76 0.61 -15.20
N MET A 11 -6.68 0.48 -15.97
CA MET A 11 -5.32 0.38 -15.43
C MET A 11 -4.91 1.64 -14.69
N ASP A 12 -5.17 2.83 -15.25
CA ASP A 12 -4.92 4.11 -14.59
C ASP A 12 -5.69 4.22 -13.27
N HIS A 13 -6.98 3.87 -13.27
CA HIS A 13 -7.79 3.87 -12.06
C HIS A 13 -7.27 2.88 -11.01
N LEU A 14 -6.83 1.69 -11.42
CA LEU A 14 -6.26 0.69 -10.52
C LEU A 14 -4.94 1.16 -9.89
N GLN A 15 -4.04 1.74 -10.68
CA GLN A 15 -2.78 2.33 -10.21
C GLN A 15 -3.03 3.43 -9.16
N GLN A 16 -3.98 4.33 -9.43
CA GLN A 16 -4.36 5.40 -8.52
C GLN A 16 -4.90 4.84 -7.20
N GLN A 17 -5.74 3.80 -7.24
CA GLN A 17 -6.26 3.16 -6.04
C GLN A 17 -5.15 2.53 -5.19
N PHE A 18 -4.22 1.77 -5.79
CA PHE A 18 -3.11 1.19 -5.04
C PHE A 18 -2.21 2.26 -4.40
N THR A 19 -1.95 3.35 -5.12
CA THR A 19 -1.22 4.50 -4.57
C THR A 19 -1.98 5.13 -3.40
N ALA A 20 -3.29 5.31 -3.51
CA ALA A 20 -4.12 5.86 -2.44
C ALA A 20 -4.16 4.94 -1.21
N PHE A 21 -4.26 3.62 -1.40
CA PHE A 21 -4.23 2.67 -0.29
C PHE A 21 -2.87 2.62 0.39
N ALA A 22 -1.76 2.70 -0.34
CA ALA A 22 -0.43 2.79 0.25
C ALA A 22 -0.33 4.01 1.18
N GLY A 23 -0.80 5.18 0.72
CA GLY A 23 -0.87 6.39 1.56
C GLY A 23 -1.74 6.20 2.82
N GLN A 24 -2.92 5.60 2.67
CA GLN A 24 -3.81 5.33 3.82
C GLN A 24 -3.20 4.38 4.85
N VAL A 25 -2.44 3.37 4.41
CA VAL A 25 -1.72 2.45 5.30
C VAL A 25 -0.64 3.18 6.08
N GLU A 26 0.14 4.03 5.42
CA GLU A 26 1.18 4.83 6.07
C GLU A 26 0.59 5.85 7.07
N ASP A 27 -0.49 6.52 6.68
CA ASP A 27 -1.22 7.45 7.57
C ASP A 27 -1.80 6.74 8.79
N LEU A 28 -2.34 5.53 8.60
CA LEU A 28 -2.84 4.70 9.70
C LEU A 28 -1.70 4.30 10.64
N ARG A 29 -0.58 3.80 10.10
CA ARG A 29 0.61 3.40 10.87
C ARG A 29 1.16 4.56 11.69
N THR A 30 1.25 5.75 11.10
CA THR A 30 1.71 6.97 11.77
C THR A 30 0.77 7.40 12.89
N ARG A 31 -0.55 7.45 12.63
CA ARG A 31 -1.56 7.83 13.63
C ARG A 31 -1.62 6.85 14.81
N LEU A 32 -1.53 5.55 14.54
CA LEU A 32 -1.50 4.53 15.59
C LEU A 32 -0.25 4.68 16.46
N THR A 33 0.92 4.88 15.84
CA THR A 33 2.17 5.12 16.59
C THR A 33 2.04 6.36 17.46
N ALA A 34 1.61 7.49 16.91
CA ALA A 34 1.43 8.73 17.67
C ALA A 34 0.43 8.58 18.83
N THR A 35 -0.66 7.84 18.61
CA THR A 35 -1.65 7.54 19.65
C THR A 35 -1.05 6.71 20.78
N LEU A 36 -0.26 5.69 20.46
CA LEU A 36 0.35 4.80 21.45
C LEU A 36 1.43 5.50 22.28
N GLU A 37 2.25 6.32 21.65
CA GLU A 37 3.30 7.09 22.31
C GLU A 37 2.71 8.26 23.12
N GLY A 38 1.60 8.85 22.67
CA GLY A 38 0.91 9.93 23.37
C GLY A 38 0.00 9.48 24.53
N THR A 39 -0.31 8.19 24.63
CA THR A 39 -1.20 7.67 25.68
C THR A 39 -0.42 7.40 26.97
N THR A 40 -0.83 8.06 28.06
CA THR A 40 -0.34 7.77 29.42
C THR A 40 -0.92 6.44 29.93
N TRP A 41 -0.37 5.35 29.42
CA TRP A 41 -0.71 3.99 29.81
C TRP A 41 0.55 3.27 30.30
N THR A 42 0.56 2.87 31.57
CA THR A 42 1.70 2.25 32.25
C THR A 42 1.39 0.83 32.71
N GLY A 43 2.44 0.05 33.00
CA GLY A 43 2.35 -1.33 33.48
C GLY A 43 2.62 -2.38 32.39
N SER A 44 2.82 -3.62 32.82
CA SER A 44 3.33 -4.73 31.97
C SER A 44 2.50 -5.02 30.72
N ARG A 45 1.18 -4.81 30.77
CA ARG A 45 0.30 -4.98 29.59
C ARG A 45 0.53 -3.90 28.53
N SER A 46 0.81 -2.67 28.97
CA SER A 46 1.11 -1.56 28.07
C SER A 46 2.45 -1.75 27.35
N GLU A 47 3.46 -2.25 28.08
CA GLU A 47 4.77 -2.58 27.53
C GLU A 47 4.68 -3.71 26.50
N ARG A 48 3.93 -4.78 26.81
CA ARG A 48 3.67 -5.87 25.86
C ARG A 48 2.98 -5.38 24.59
N PHE A 49 2.00 -4.49 24.73
CA PHE A 49 1.30 -3.95 23.58
C PHE A 49 2.22 -3.07 22.72
N ARG A 50 3.00 -2.17 23.32
CA ARG A 50 4.00 -1.36 22.60
C ARG A 50 5.06 -2.23 21.94
N GLY A 51 5.52 -3.29 22.61
CA GLY A 51 6.42 -4.28 22.04
C GLY A 51 5.81 -4.93 20.79
N ALA A 52 4.60 -5.49 20.89
CA ALA A 52 3.93 -6.10 19.74
C ALA A 52 3.69 -5.09 18.60
N TRP A 53 3.37 -3.84 18.92
CA TRP A 53 3.23 -2.78 17.92
C TRP A 53 4.53 -2.55 17.15
N HIS A 54 5.64 -2.35 17.85
CA HIS A 54 6.93 -2.03 17.25
C HIS A 54 7.59 -3.23 16.57
N GLU A 55 7.41 -4.44 17.09
CA GLU A 55 8.07 -5.66 16.57
C GLU A 55 7.28 -6.35 15.47
N GLN A 56 5.95 -6.25 15.47
CA GLN A 56 5.10 -7.01 14.55
C GLN A 56 4.23 -6.08 13.70
N TRP A 57 3.35 -5.31 14.33
CA TRP A 57 2.25 -4.68 13.60
C TRP A 57 2.68 -3.50 12.72
N SER A 58 3.52 -2.60 13.24
CA SER A 58 4.07 -1.48 12.47
C SER A 58 4.90 -1.97 11.27
N PRO A 59 5.83 -2.93 11.43
CA PRO A 59 6.52 -3.55 10.30
C PRO A 59 5.58 -4.22 9.28
N SER A 60 4.58 -4.98 9.71
CA SER A 60 3.63 -5.62 8.79
C SER A 60 2.81 -4.62 7.98
N LEU A 61 2.44 -3.48 8.56
CA LEU A 61 1.79 -2.40 7.82
C LEU A 61 2.75 -1.74 6.81
N GLY A 62 4.03 -1.58 7.18
CA GLY A 62 5.06 -1.12 6.24
C GLY A 62 5.21 -2.06 5.04
N GLN A 63 5.26 -3.37 5.28
CA GLN A 63 5.32 -4.38 4.20
C GLN A 63 4.09 -4.33 3.29
N LEU A 64 2.89 -4.11 3.85
CA LEU A 64 1.67 -3.93 3.05
C LEU A 64 1.74 -2.65 2.21
N GLN A 65 2.22 -1.54 2.76
CA GLN A 65 2.43 -0.31 2.02
C GLN A 65 3.41 -0.53 0.85
N GLU A 66 4.54 -1.17 1.10
CA GLU A 66 5.54 -1.49 0.07
C GLU A 66 4.92 -2.34 -1.04
N ALA A 67 4.19 -3.40 -0.70
CA ALA A 67 3.50 -4.25 -1.67
C ALA A 67 2.49 -3.46 -2.52
N LEU A 68 1.75 -2.52 -1.94
CA LEU A 68 0.81 -1.67 -2.68
C LEU A 68 1.53 -0.73 -3.67
N VAL A 69 2.71 -0.21 -3.30
CA VAL A 69 3.55 0.61 -4.19
C VAL A 69 4.11 -0.23 -5.34
N GLU A 70 4.56 -1.45 -5.05
CA GLU A 70 5.03 -2.39 -6.07
C GLU A 70 3.92 -2.74 -7.07
N LEU A 71 2.71 -3.03 -6.57
CA LEU A 71 1.55 -3.31 -7.41
C LEU A 71 1.16 -2.10 -8.28
N SER A 72 1.17 -0.89 -7.72
CA SER A 72 0.97 0.35 -8.49
C SER A 72 1.99 0.49 -9.63
N THR A 73 3.26 0.22 -9.34
CA THR A 73 4.35 0.27 -10.32
C THR A 73 4.18 -0.78 -11.42
N ALA A 74 3.80 -2.01 -11.06
CA ALA A 74 3.55 -3.09 -12.01
C ALA A 74 2.40 -2.77 -12.97
N VAL A 75 1.29 -2.21 -12.45
CA VAL A 75 0.15 -1.78 -13.28
C VAL A 75 0.56 -0.66 -14.26
N SER A 76 1.35 0.30 -13.80
CA SER A 76 1.87 1.38 -14.66
C SER A 76 2.75 0.86 -15.80
N LEU A 77 3.62 -0.13 -15.49
CA LEU A 77 4.46 -0.78 -16.49
C LEU A 77 3.63 -1.54 -17.53
N GLU A 78 2.63 -2.30 -17.09
CA GLU A 78 1.77 -3.07 -17.99
C GLU A 78 0.95 -2.17 -18.92
N ARG A 79 0.49 -1.02 -18.42
CA ARG A 79 -0.15 0.01 -19.24
C ARG A 79 0.78 0.53 -20.33
N GLN A 80 2.03 0.85 -19.98
CA GLN A 80 3.01 1.35 -20.95
C GLN A 80 3.29 0.32 -22.06
N ASN A 81 3.37 -0.96 -21.70
CA ASN A 81 3.53 -2.06 -22.65
C ASN A 81 2.33 -2.17 -23.59
N THR A 82 1.11 -2.05 -23.04
CA THR A 82 -0.14 -2.10 -23.80
C THR A 82 -0.23 -0.98 -24.84
N ILE A 83 0.12 0.26 -24.45
CA ILE A 83 0.14 1.41 -25.38
C ILE A 83 1.15 1.18 -26.51
N THR A 84 2.37 0.77 -26.16
CA THR A 84 3.45 0.53 -27.15
C THR A 84 3.08 -0.56 -28.15
N ALA A 85 2.38 -1.62 -27.69
CA ALA A 85 1.91 -2.68 -28.56
C ALA A 85 0.82 -2.22 -29.54
N LEU A 86 -0.05 -1.29 -29.12
CA LEU A 86 -1.08 -0.69 -29.99
C LEU A 86 -0.47 0.23 -31.05
N ASP A 87 0.57 0.99 -30.71
CA ASP A 87 1.26 1.90 -31.65
C ASP A 87 2.06 1.16 -32.74
N SER A 88 2.34 -0.13 -32.54
CA SER A 88 3.17 -0.96 -33.44
C SER A 88 2.37 -1.78 -34.46
N ILE A 89 1.03 -1.63 -34.51
CA ILE A 89 0.11 -2.35 -35.41
C ILE A 89 -0.47 -1.37 -36.45
#